data_AF-A0A0F9RDW4-F1
#
_entry.id   AF-A0A0F9RDW4-F1
#
_cell.length_a   1.000
_cell.length_b   1.000
_cell.length_c   1.000
_cell.angle_alpha   90.00
_cell.angle_beta   90.00
_cell.angle_gamma   90.00
#
_symmetry.space_group_name_H-M   'P 1'
#
loop_
_entity.id
_entity.type
_entity.pdbx_description
1 polymer ?
#
loop_
_entity_poly.entity_id
_entity_poly.type
_entity_poly.pdbx_seq_one_letter_code
_entity_poly.pdbx_strand_id
1 'polypeptide(L)'
;MNKLTEDQSGETAEVKEKEEKRKIRVISEIDDLLGIQGQAYMKGQLKEALEYAEQIIDLATPENLQSFIREQRDLIAKIKGIQEEREEKERIRLRKEQIKLKLERIKKLKTELQQLEGEFNEVFQTEDFLKASEIIENAKILLSKLDNEKIKNIWDDLEKKCSDAKIRREIVKIADELIEESPELKKEFQFDDLKLRLSYLIQQTKEKGIADYLKKLKGIKADVLSAEKVYIKTSEKIEDLVNKIRNFKKNKKFQEAISNCEALIESAKSINKTKMVEEYSQILTQLREALKFEELKNKVQILNKDGIDLLKKGGISSSLEKFKLIKESITQYLELF
;
A
#
# COMPACT_ATOMS: atom_id res chain seq x y z
N MET A 1 67.47 76.56 75.43
CA MET A 1 66.16 77.04 75.90
C MET A 1 65.53 77.91 74.83
N ASN A 2 64.36 77.46 74.37
CA ASN A 2 63.18 78.20 73.93
C ASN A 2 63.25 79.21 72.77
N LYS A 3 62.78 78.75 71.61
CA LYS A 3 61.89 79.44 70.63
C LYS A 3 61.08 78.32 69.92
N LEU A 4 60.02 77.74 70.52
CA LEU A 4 58.63 78.22 70.55
C LEU A 4 58.21 78.78 69.17
N THR A 5 57.77 77.96 68.21
CA THR A 5 56.42 77.35 68.05
C THR A 5 55.28 78.33 68.31
N GLU A 6 55.16 79.35 67.45
CA GLU A 6 54.07 80.32 67.48
C GLU A 6 53.62 80.72 66.05
N ASP A 7 53.75 79.79 65.09
CA ASP A 7 53.36 80.01 63.68
C ASP A 7 52.35 78.96 63.16
N GLN A 8 51.78 78.14 64.06
CA GLN A 8 50.88 77.03 63.69
C GLN A 8 49.43 77.19 64.17
N SER A 9 49.08 78.28 64.87
CA SER A 9 47.72 78.51 65.42
C SER A 9 46.83 79.45 64.59
N GLY A 10 47.41 80.28 63.71
CA GLY A 10 46.68 81.20 62.81
C GLY A 10 46.19 80.54 61.52
N GLU A 11 47.05 79.74 60.86
CA GLU A 11 46.67 78.96 59.67
C GLU A 11 45.57 77.93 59.98
N THR A 12 45.57 77.34 61.19
CA THR A 12 44.56 76.34 61.58
C THR A 12 43.15 76.89 61.77
N ALA A 13 42.95 78.20 61.98
CA ALA A 13 41.63 78.79 62.15
C ALA A 13 41.02 79.24 60.80
N GLU A 14 41.85 79.82 59.93
CA GLU A 14 41.44 80.26 58.60
C GLU A 14 41.18 79.06 57.64
N VAL A 15 41.91 77.96 57.83
CA VAL A 15 41.66 76.68 57.13
C VAL A 15 40.36 76.04 57.62
N LYS A 16 40.07 76.06 58.93
CA LYS A 16 38.82 75.53 59.49
C LYS A 16 37.58 76.30 59.03
N GLU A 17 37.65 77.63 58.94
CA GLU A 17 36.52 78.44 58.47
C GLU A 17 36.24 78.22 56.96
N LYS A 18 37.30 78.02 56.15
CA LYS A 18 37.18 77.67 54.73
C LYS A 18 36.62 76.26 54.53
N GLU A 19 37.04 75.30 55.35
CA GLU A 19 36.51 73.93 55.37
C GLU A 19 35.04 73.91 55.80
N GLU A 20 34.64 74.67 56.84
CA GLU A 20 33.24 74.78 57.26
C GLU A 20 32.35 75.43 56.19
N LYS A 21 32.81 76.51 55.55
CA LYS A 21 32.08 77.13 54.43
C LYS A 21 31.93 76.19 53.23
N ARG A 22 32.96 75.39 52.94
CA ARG A 22 32.90 74.37 51.89
C ARG A 22 31.90 73.27 52.24
N LYS A 23 31.93 72.77 53.48
CA LYS A 23 31.00 71.76 53.98
C LYS A 23 29.55 72.23 53.95
N ILE A 24 29.28 73.49 54.32
CA ILE A 24 27.93 74.09 54.24
C ILE A 24 27.45 74.18 52.78
N ARG A 25 28.33 74.56 51.85
CA ARG A 25 27.99 74.59 50.42
C ARG A 25 27.67 73.20 49.89
N VAL A 26 28.49 72.20 50.24
CA VAL A 26 28.28 70.80 49.85
C VAL A 26 26.96 70.25 50.41
N ILE A 27 26.60 70.60 51.66
CA ILE A 27 25.30 70.20 52.24
C ILE A 27 24.13 70.82 51.46
N SER A 28 24.21 72.11 51.08
CA SER A 28 23.17 72.76 50.28
C SER A 28 23.00 72.11 48.90
N GLU A 29 24.10 71.75 48.24
CA GLU A 29 24.08 71.04 46.95
C GLU A 29 23.49 69.63 47.10
N ILE A 30 23.79 68.93 48.20
CA ILE A 30 23.17 67.64 48.54
C ILE A 30 21.66 67.78 48.78
N ASP A 31 21.20 68.82 49.47
CA ASP A 31 19.77 69.04 49.74
C ASP A 31 18.97 69.28 48.44
N ASP A 32 19.52 70.04 47.50
CA ASP A 32 18.94 70.23 46.18
C ASP A 32 18.85 68.90 45.41
N LEU A 33 19.94 68.12 45.43
CA LEU A 33 19.98 66.78 44.80
C LEU A 33 19.02 65.80 45.47
N LEU A 34 18.83 65.85 46.79
CA LEU A 34 17.86 65.03 47.52
C LEU A 34 16.43 65.36 47.08
N GLY A 35 16.11 66.64 46.88
CA GLY A 35 14.81 67.07 46.36
C GLY A 35 14.53 66.50 44.97
N ILE A 36 15.51 66.59 44.07
CA ILE A 36 15.43 66.05 42.70
C ILE A 36 15.36 64.52 42.71
N GLN A 37 16.21 63.86 43.49
CA GLN A 37 16.23 62.42 43.66
C GLN A 37 14.90 61.88 44.20
N GLY A 38 14.34 62.52 45.23
CA GLY A 38 13.05 62.16 45.80
C GLY A 38 11.94 62.25 44.76
N GLN A 39 11.95 63.30 43.93
CA GLN A 39 11.01 63.45 42.83
C GLN A 39 11.19 62.35 41.77
N ALA A 40 12.42 62.04 41.36
CA ALA A 40 12.72 60.98 40.41
C ALA A 40 12.29 59.60 40.93
N TYR A 41 12.55 59.31 42.21
CA TYR A 41 12.13 58.08 42.87
C TYR A 41 10.60 57.94 42.92
N MET A 42 9.89 59.00 43.30
CA MET A 42 8.41 59.01 43.36
C MET A 42 7.76 58.89 41.98
N LYS A 43 8.40 59.44 40.93
CA LYS A 43 7.97 59.25 39.53
C LYS A 43 8.33 57.87 38.98
N GLY A 44 9.07 57.04 39.73
CA GLY A 44 9.51 55.72 39.30
C GLY A 44 10.67 55.74 38.29
N GLN A 45 11.34 56.88 38.13
CA GLN A 45 12.56 57.07 37.33
C GLN A 45 13.77 56.54 38.10
N LEU A 46 13.80 55.22 38.32
CA LEU A 46 14.77 54.56 39.22
C LEU A 46 16.22 54.69 38.76
N LYS A 47 16.48 54.83 37.46
CA LYS A 47 17.84 55.07 36.93
C LYS A 47 18.35 56.46 37.31
N GLU A 48 17.53 57.48 37.09
CA GLU A 48 17.85 58.86 37.47
C GLU A 48 18.00 58.98 39.00
N ALA A 49 17.13 58.34 39.78
CA ALA A 49 17.25 58.32 41.25
C ALA A 49 18.54 57.63 41.76
N LEU A 50 19.04 56.60 41.05
CA LEU A 50 20.34 55.98 41.33
C LEU A 50 21.51 56.92 40.98
N GLU A 51 21.45 57.57 39.82
CA GLU A 51 22.49 58.53 39.38
C GLU A 51 22.62 59.68 40.37
N TYR A 52 21.51 60.22 40.88
CA TYR A 52 21.54 61.24 41.94
C TYR A 52 22.03 60.69 43.28
N ALA A 53 21.76 59.41 43.59
CA ALA A 53 22.28 58.78 44.81
C ALA A 53 23.80 58.67 44.78
N GLU A 54 24.35 58.29 43.64
CA GLU A 54 25.80 58.20 43.40
C GLU A 54 26.44 59.59 43.45
N GLN A 55 25.83 60.61 42.84
CA GLN A 55 26.30 62.00 42.91
C GLN A 55 26.31 62.56 44.35
N ILE A 56 25.28 62.26 45.15
CA ILE A 56 25.24 62.67 46.57
C ILE A 56 26.35 61.97 47.37
N ILE A 57 26.62 60.68 47.11
CA ILE A 57 27.73 59.96 47.75
C ILE A 57 29.07 60.58 47.36
N ASP A 58 29.27 60.93 46.10
CA ASP A 58 30.50 61.54 45.60
C ASP A 58 30.76 62.92 46.22
N LEU A 59 29.71 63.72 46.43
CA LEU A 59 29.80 65.01 47.13
C LEU A 59 30.01 64.84 48.65
N ALA A 60 29.38 63.84 49.26
CA ALA A 60 29.44 63.59 50.71
C ALA A 60 30.76 62.96 51.18
N THR A 61 31.46 62.23 50.30
CA THR A 61 32.67 61.47 50.64
C THR A 61 33.87 62.35 51.04
N PRO A 62 34.25 63.41 50.30
CA PRO A 62 35.35 64.30 50.68
C PRO A 62 35.13 65.04 52.01
N GLU A 63 33.88 65.30 52.38
CA GLU A 63 33.49 66.05 53.59
C GLU A 63 33.15 65.13 54.79
N ASN A 64 33.38 63.82 54.65
CA ASN A 64 33.12 62.78 55.66
C ASN A 64 31.69 62.79 56.22
N LEU A 65 30.70 63.06 55.37
CA LEU A 65 29.28 63.12 55.71
C LEU A 65 28.65 61.71 55.75
N GLN A 66 29.05 60.90 56.75
CA GLN A 66 28.71 59.47 56.82
C GLN A 66 27.20 59.16 56.89
N SER A 67 26.37 60.04 57.47
CA SER A 67 24.91 59.86 57.52
C SER A 67 24.31 59.85 56.12
N PHE A 68 24.65 60.84 55.29
CA PHE A 68 24.19 60.93 53.90
C PHE A 68 24.70 59.74 53.07
N ILE A 69 25.97 59.36 53.22
CA ILE A 69 26.54 58.20 52.51
C ILE A 69 25.78 56.92 52.85
N ARG A 70 25.46 56.70 54.13
CA ARG A 70 24.72 55.51 54.58
C ARG A 70 23.30 55.49 54.03
N GLU A 71 22.56 56.59 54.16
CA GLU A 71 21.19 56.70 53.66
C GLU A 71 21.11 56.48 52.15
N GLN A 72 22.06 57.04 51.40
CA GLN A 72 22.12 56.85 49.95
C GLN A 72 22.51 55.43 49.54
N ARG A 73 23.41 54.76 50.28
CA ARG A 73 23.71 53.33 50.06
C ARG A 73 22.50 52.44 50.31
N ASP A 74 21.74 52.70 51.38
CA ASP A 74 20.51 51.97 51.70
C ASP A 74 19.44 52.22 50.61
N LEU A 75 19.33 53.45 50.12
CA LEU A 75 18.45 53.81 48.99
C LEU A 75 18.87 53.10 47.69
N ILE A 76 20.16 53.08 47.36
CA ILE A 76 20.70 52.37 46.19
C ILE A 76 20.37 50.88 46.28
N ALA A 77 20.60 50.24 47.44
CA ALA A 77 20.27 48.83 47.65
C ALA A 77 18.77 48.56 47.45
N LYS A 78 17.90 49.45 47.97
CA LYS A 78 16.45 49.37 47.80
C LYS A 78 16.04 49.55 46.34
N ILE A 79 16.59 50.54 45.63
CA ILE A 79 16.28 50.77 44.21
C ILE A 79 16.74 49.59 43.35
N LYS A 80 17.94 49.05 43.59
CA LYS A 80 18.45 47.86 42.90
C LYS A 80 17.54 46.64 43.12
N GLY A 81 17.10 46.40 44.36
CA GLY A 81 16.12 45.35 44.64
C GLY A 81 14.79 45.52 43.89
N ILE A 82 14.29 46.77 43.78
CA ILE A 82 13.08 47.07 42.99
C ILE A 82 13.30 46.83 41.49
N GLN A 83 14.48 47.17 40.95
CA GLN A 83 14.82 46.93 39.55
C GLN A 83 14.89 45.43 39.24
N GLU A 84 15.58 44.66 40.08
CA GLU A 84 15.69 43.20 39.96
C GLU A 84 14.30 42.52 39.98
N GLU A 85 13.41 42.94 40.89
CA GLU A 85 12.04 42.41 40.96
C GLU A 85 11.22 42.75 39.70
N ARG A 86 11.38 43.97 39.15
CA ARG A 86 10.72 44.37 37.89
C ARG A 86 11.22 43.54 36.71
N GLU A 87 12.53 43.34 36.60
CA GLU A 87 13.13 42.53 35.55
C GLU A 87 12.69 41.07 35.63
N GLU A 88 12.64 40.49 36.84
CA GLU A 88 12.16 39.11 37.01
C GLU A 88 10.68 38.97 36.65
N LYS A 89 9.83 39.93 37.06
CA LYS A 89 8.42 39.95 36.64
C LYS A 89 8.27 40.01 35.13
N GLU A 90 9.08 40.81 34.44
CA GLU A 90 9.04 40.91 32.98
C GLU A 90 9.55 39.62 32.31
N ARG A 91 10.61 38.98 32.83
CA ARG A 91 11.07 37.66 32.37
C ARG A 91 9.97 36.61 32.49
N ILE A 92 9.29 36.56 33.64
CA ILE A 92 8.16 35.64 33.86
C ILE A 92 7.01 35.94 32.89
N ARG A 93 6.68 37.21 32.66
CA ARG A 93 5.64 37.65 31.72
C ARG A 93 5.95 37.18 30.29
N LEU A 94 7.16 37.45 29.80
CA LEU A 94 7.60 37.02 28.46
C LEU A 94 7.58 35.50 28.31
N ARG A 95 8.00 34.76 29.33
CA ARG A 95 7.94 33.29 29.33
C ARG A 95 6.50 32.76 29.26
N LYS A 96 5.58 33.35 30.02
CA LYS A 96 4.15 33.00 29.97
C LYS A 96 3.56 33.26 28.59
N GLU A 97 3.90 34.37 27.96
CA GLU A 97 3.45 34.72 26.62
C GLU A 97 3.98 33.74 25.55
N GLN A 98 5.27 33.38 25.62
CA GLN A 98 5.85 32.35 24.74
C GLN A 98 5.18 30.99 24.91
N ILE A 99 4.88 30.58 26.14
CA ILE A 99 4.15 29.33 26.41
C ILE A 99 2.74 29.40 25.81
N LYS A 100 2.04 30.53 25.96
CA LYS A 100 0.71 30.74 25.39
C LYS A 100 0.73 30.60 23.86
N LEU A 101 1.66 31.24 23.17
CA LEU A 101 1.81 31.14 21.72
C LEU A 101 2.12 29.70 21.26
N LYS A 102 2.98 28.98 22.00
CA LYS A 102 3.26 27.56 21.73
C LYS A 102 1.99 26.70 21.88
N LEU A 103 1.20 26.92 22.93
CA LEU A 103 -0.05 26.20 23.15
C LEU A 103 -1.09 26.49 22.07
N GLU A 104 -1.23 27.74 21.64
CA GLU A 104 -2.12 28.13 20.53
C GLU A 104 -1.71 27.46 19.22
N ARG A 105 -0.41 27.42 18.91
CA ARG A 105 0.12 26.72 17.73
C ARG A 105 -0.18 25.21 17.79
N ILE A 106 0.04 24.58 18.94
CA ILE A 106 -0.28 23.16 19.15
C ILE A 106 -1.78 22.90 18.98
N LYS A 107 -2.64 23.79 19.51
CA LYS A 107 -4.09 23.68 19.36
C LYS A 107 -4.51 23.76 17.90
N LYS A 108 -3.92 24.69 17.13
CA LYS A 108 -4.19 24.83 15.69
C LYS A 108 -3.80 23.57 14.91
N LEU A 109 -2.59 23.04 15.14
CA LEU A 109 -2.12 21.80 14.51
C LEU A 109 -3.04 20.61 14.83
N LYS A 110 -3.53 20.51 16.07
CA LYS A 110 -4.48 19.45 16.46
C LYS A 110 -5.80 19.57 15.70
N THR A 111 -6.32 20.78 15.52
CA THR A 111 -7.55 21.02 14.76
C THR A 111 -7.37 20.68 13.27
N GLU A 112 -6.24 21.08 12.66
CA GLU A 112 -5.92 20.71 11.27
C GLU A 112 -5.80 19.18 11.10
N LEU A 113 -5.14 18.50 12.03
CA LEU A 113 -5.04 17.02 12.01
C LEU A 113 -6.40 16.35 12.17
N GLN A 114 -7.31 16.90 13.00
CA GLN A 114 -8.67 16.36 13.14
C GLN A 114 -9.49 16.54 11.86
N GLN A 115 -9.30 17.65 11.13
CA GLN A 115 -9.95 17.87 9.84
C GLN A 115 -9.45 16.85 8.81
N LEU A 116 -8.14 16.66 8.71
CA LEU A 116 -7.54 15.65 7.82
C LEU A 116 -7.99 14.22 8.18
N GLU A 117 -8.17 13.91 9.47
CA GLU A 117 -8.71 12.61 9.89
C GLU A 117 -10.17 12.42 9.40
N GLY A 118 -10.99 13.48 9.43
CA GLY A 118 -12.34 13.49 8.86
C GLY A 118 -12.32 13.23 7.35
N GLU A 119 -11.54 14.02 6.62
CA GLU A 119 -11.36 13.88 5.16
C GLU A 119 -10.83 12.49 4.79
N PHE A 120 -9.85 11.98 5.54
CA PHE A 120 -9.32 10.62 5.35
C PHE A 120 -10.43 9.59 5.47
N ASN A 121 -11.27 9.66 6.50
CA ASN A 121 -12.33 8.68 6.71
C ASN A 121 -13.39 8.72 5.61
N GLU A 122 -13.75 9.91 5.10
CA GLU A 122 -14.68 10.06 3.97
C GLU A 122 -14.10 9.47 2.69
N VAL A 123 -12.85 9.82 2.36
CA VAL A 123 -12.15 9.33 1.17
C VAL A 123 -11.91 7.81 1.26
N PHE A 124 -11.53 7.32 2.43
CA PHE A 124 -11.30 5.89 2.69
C PHE A 124 -12.59 5.07 2.50
N GLN A 125 -13.76 5.58 2.91
CA GLN A 125 -15.05 4.92 2.68
C GLN A 125 -15.42 4.83 1.19
N THR A 126 -14.96 5.77 0.37
CA THR A 126 -15.18 5.76 -1.09
C THR A 126 -14.14 4.94 -1.84
N GLU A 127 -13.23 4.26 -1.12
CA GLU A 127 -12.13 3.46 -1.67
C GLU A 127 -11.16 4.24 -2.59
N ASP A 128 -11.10 5.57 -2.50
CA ASP A 128 -10.13 6.39 -3.24
C ASP A 128 -8.78 6.40 -2.50
N PHE A 129 -8.06 5.28 -2.58
CA PHE A 129 -6.82 5.06 -1.86
C PHE A 129 -5.67 6.01 -2.29
N LEU A 130 -5.76 6.61 -3.49
CA LEU A 130 -4.79 7.60 -3.93
C LEU A 130 -4.94 8.88 -3.12
N LYS A 131 -6.15 9.44 -3.04
CA LYS A 131 -6.42 10.61 -2.21
C LYS A 131 -6.22 10.34 -0.73
N ALA A 132 -6.60 9.15 -0.25
CA ALA A 132 -6.37 8.78 1.16
C ALA A 132 -4.88 8.79 1.51
N SER A 133 -4.01 8.36 0.58
CA SER A 133 -2.55 8.40 0.74
C SER A 133 -2.00 9.83 0.74
N GLU A 134 -2.52 10.72 -0.11
CA GLU A 134 -2.17 12.15 -0.08
C GLU A 134 -2.52 12.81 1.26
N ILE A 135 -3.69 12.49 1.82
CA ILE A 135 -4.12 13.00 3.13
C ILE A 135 -3.16 12.54 4.24
N ILE A 136 -2.74 11.27 4.22
CA ILE A 136 -1.73 10.75 5.16
C ILE A 136 -0.41 11.52 5.04
N GLU A 137 0.06 11.78 3.83
CA GLU A 137 1.32 12.52 3.61
C GLU A 137 1.22 13.96 4.13
N ASN A 138 0.09 14.63 3.88
CA ASN A 138 -0.18 15.95 4.43
C ASN A 138 -0.19 15.93 5.97
N ALA A 139 -0.77 14.90 6.58
CA ALA A 139 -0.77 14.73 8.02
C ALA A 139 0.65 14.52 8.58
N LYS A 140 1.51 13.74 7.90
CA LYS A 140 2.93 13.55 8.31
C LYS A 140 3.70 14.86 8.39
N ILE A 141 3.46 15.79 7.47
CA ILE A 141 4.07 17.13 7.50
C ILE A 141 3.65 17.89 8.76
N LEU A 142 2.38 17.80 9.18
CA LEU A 142 1.88 18.44 10.40
C LEU A 142 2.40 17.73 11.67
N LEU A 143 2.44 16.39 11.66
CA LEU A 143 2.95 15.57 12.77
C LEU A 143 4.42 15.83 13.06
N SER A 144 5.25 16.12 12.05
CA SER A 144 6.66 16.48 12.24
C SER A 144 6.86 17.73 13.12
N LYS A 145 5.84 18.60 13.20
CA LYS A 145 5.82 19.83 14.00
C LYS A 145 5.19 19.63 15.38
N LEU A 146 4.72 18.41 15.69
CA LEU A 146 3.98 18.07 16.89
C LEU A 146 4.70 16.97 17.69
N ASP A 147 5.10 17.29 18.91
CA ASP A 147 5.64 16.29 19.84
C ASP A 147 4.50 15.60 20.61
N ASN A 148 3.74 14.76 19.91
CA ASN A 148 2.64 14.00 20.49
C ASN A 148 2.57 12.57 19.95
N GLU A 149 3.15 11.64 20.70
CA GLU A 149 3.26 10.23 20.32
C GLU A 149 1.90 9.55 20.14
N LYS A 150 0.90 9.92 20.96
CA LYS A 150 -0.44 9.34 20.85
C LYS A 150 -1.09 9.66 19.50
N ILE A 151 -0.93 10.89 19.02
CA ILE A 151 -1.50 11.32 17.74
C ILE A 151 -0.73 10.69 16.57
N LYS A 152 0.59 10.56 16.67
CA LYS A 152 1.41 9.85 15.66
C LYS A 152 0.94 8.40 15.48
N ASN A 153 0.76 7.67 16.58
CA ASN A 153 0.28 6.29 16.54
C ASN A 153 -1.09 6.15 15.85
N ILE A 154 -2.01 7.10 16.06
CA ILE A 154 -3.32 7.09 15.35
C ILE A 154 -3.10 7.15 13.84
N TRP A 155 -2.25 8.05 13.36
CA TRP A 155 -1.98 8.21 11.93
C TRP A 155 -1.20 7.03 11.35
N ASP A 156 -0.27 6.44 12.09
CA ASP A 156 0.43 5.23 11.68
C ASP A 156 -0.54 4.04 11.52
N ASP A 157 -1.55 3.94 12.39
CA ASP A 157 -2.59 2.92 12.29
C ASP A 157 -3.52 3.17 11.08
N LEU A 158 -3.86 4.44 10.80
CA LEU A 158 -4.62 4.81 9.60
C LEU A 158 -3.84 4.51 8.31
N GLU A 159 -2.53 4.76 8.29
CA GLU A 159 -1.66 4.43 7.17
C GLU A 159 -1.61 2.93 6.90
N LYS A 160 -1.40 2.12 7.95
CA LYS A 160 -1.45 0.65 7.84
C LYS A 160 -2.80 0.18 7.32
N LYS A 161 -3.89 0.70 7.89
CA LYS A 161 -5.26 0.38 7.47
C LYS A 161 -5.51 0.73 6.00
N CYS A 162 -5.02 1.88 5.53
CA CYS A 162 -5.10 2.31 4.14
C CYS A 162 -4.35 1.36 3.20
N SER A 163 -3.11 1.05 3.54
CA SER A 163 -2.27 0.13 2.76
C SER A 163 -2.87 -1.27 2.67
N ASP A 164 -3.33 -1.83 3.80
CA ASP A 164 -3.95 -3.15 3.83
C ASP A 164 -5.26 -3.21 3.04
N ALA A 165 -6.09 -2.16 3.12
CA ALA A 165 -7.33 -2.08 2.35
C ALA A 165 -7.06 -2.02 0.84
N LYS A 166 -6.08 -1.22 0.42
CA LYS A 166 -5.66 -1.13 -0.99
C LYS A 166 -5.21 -2.48 -1.53
N ILE A 167 -4.34 -3.18 -0.81
CA ILE A 167 -3.84 -4.51 -1.22
C ILE A 167 -5.00 -5.51 -1.29
N ARG A 168 -5.92 -5.51 -0.31
CA ARG A 168 -7.11 -6.37 -0.34
C ARG A 168 -7.96 -6.10 -1.57
N ARG A 169 -8.15 -4.83 -1.96
CA ARG A 169 -8.93 -4.44 -3.13
C ARG A 169 -8.30 -4.91 -4.43
N GLU A 170 -6.98 -4.77 -4.56
CA GLU A 170 -6.24 -5.26 -5.73
C GLU A 170 -6.33 -6.79 -5.86
N ILE A 171 -6.18 -7.53 -4.76
CA ILE A 171 -6.34 -9.00 -4.76
C ILE A 171 -7.76 -9.39 -5.20
N VAL A 172 -8.78 -8.70 -4.69
CA VAL A 172 -10.18 -8.91 -5.08
C VAL A 172 -10.38 -8.69 -6.57
N LYS A 173 -9.85 -7.59 -7.12
CA LYS A 173 -9.95 -7.28 -8.55
C LYS A 173 -9.32 -8.37 -9.42
N ILE A 174 -8.10 -8.79 -9.11
CA ILE A 174 -7.41 -9.85 -9.87
C ILE A 174 -8.15 -11.18 -9.74
N ALA A 175 -8.75 -11.44 -8.57
CA ALA A 175 -9.56 -12.64 -8.37
C ALA A 175 -10.86 -12.61 -9.19
N ASP A 176 -11.56 -11.46 -9.26
CA ASP A 176 -12.75 -11.31 -10.11
C ASP A 176 -12.41 -11.56 -11.58
N GLU A 177 -11.32 -10.95 -12.08
CA GLU A 177 -10.83 -11.16 -13.45
C GLU A 177 -10.56 -12.65 -13.74
N LEU A 178 -9.85 -13.35 -12.82
CA LEU A 178 -9.60 -14.79 -12.99
C LEU A 178 -10.89 -15.62 -12.94
N ILE A 179 -11.84 -15.27 -12.08
CA ILE A 179 -13.13 -15.95 -11.97
C ILE A 179 -13.88 -15.86 -13.31
N GLU A 180 -13.92 -14.66 -13.90
CA GLU A 180 -14.55 -14.40 -15.19
C GLU A 180 -13.85 -15.12 -16.35
N GLU A 181 -12.51 -15.16 -16.36
CA GLU A 181 -11.71 -15.86 -17.38
C GLU A 181 -11.77 -17.39 -17.27
N SER A 182 -12.01 -17.92 -16.06
CA SER A 182 -11.89 -19.35 -15.77
C SER A 182 -12.72 -20.29 -16.67
N PRO A 183 -13.95 -19.97 -17.12
CA PRO A 183 -14.70 -20.83 -18.01
C PRO A 183 -14.05 -20.99 -19.38
N GLU A 184 -13.46 -19.93 -19.92
CA GLU A 184 -12.85 -19.96 -21.25
C GLU A 184 -11.52 -20.72 -21.21
N LEU A 185 -10.68 -20.45 -20.20
CA LEU A 185 -9.45 -21.22 -19.98
C LEU A 185 -9.71 -22.73 -19.84
N LYS A 186 -10.83 -23.12 -19.21
CA LYS A 186 -11.27 -24.53 -19.14
C LYS A 186 -11.66 -25.10 -20.51
N LYS A 187 -12.36 -24.33 -21.36
CA LYS A 187 -12.72 -24.76 -22.72
C LYS A 187 -11.51 -24.91 -23.63
N GLU A 188 -10.50 -24.06 -23.43
CA GLU A 188 -9.23 -24.13 -24.14
C GLU A 188 -8.26 -25.17 -23.54
N PHE A 189 -8.66 -25.87 -22.47
CA PHE A 189 -7.87 -26.87 -21.75
C PHE A 189 -6.55 -26.32 -21.15
N GLN A 190 -6.51 -25.03 -20.82
CA GLN A 190 -5.37 -24.37 -20.17
C GLN A 190 -5.35 -24.65 -18.65
N PHE A 191 -5.40 -25.92 -18.25
CA PHE A 191 -5.56 -26.31 -16.85
C PHE A 191 -4.36 -25.93 -15.98
N ASP A 192 -3.13 -26.08 -16.48
CA ASP A 192 -1.92 -25.82 -15.69
C ASP A 192 -1.77 -24.34 -15.33
N ASP A 193 -1.99 -23.44 -16.28
CA ASP A 193 -1.98 -22.00 -16.04
C ASP A 193 -3.06 -21.60 -15.02
N LEU A 194 -4.28 -22.07 -15.23
CA LEU A 194 -5.40 -21.78 -14.34
C LEU A 194 -5.14 -22.29 -12.91
N LYS A 195 -4.59 -23.50 -12.75
CA LYS A 195 -4.21 -24.05 -11.43
C LYS A 195 -3.14 -23.22 -10.73
N LEU A 196 -2.15 -22.73 -11.48
CA LEU A 196 -1.07 -21.89 -10.94
C LEU A 196 -1.63 -20.55 -10.44
N ARG A 197 -2.38 -19.85 -11.29
CA ARG A 197 -3.03 -18.56 -10.96
C ARG A 197 -3.98 -18.70 -9.76
N LEU A 198 -4.80 -19.76 -9.72
CA LEU A 198 -5.68 -20.06 -8.58
C LEU A 198 -4.88 -20.31 -7.30
N SER A 199 -3.79 -21.07 -7.37
CA SER A 199 -2.99 -21.40 -6.18
C SER A 199 -2.34 -20.16 -5.59
N TYR A 200 -1.83 -19.26 -6.44
CA TYR A 200 -1.31 -17.96 -6.04
C TYR A 200 -2.37 -17.11 -5.32
N LEU A 201 -3.55 -16.93 -5.94
CA LEU A 201 -4.61 -16.11 -5.35
C LEU A 201 -5.23 -16.72 -4.09
N ILE A 202 -5.34 -18.05 -4.00
CA ILE A 202 -5.78 -18.74 -2.78
C ILE A 202 -4.82 -18.44 -1.62
N GLN A 203 -3.51 -18.39 -1.88
CA GLN A 203 -2.53 -18.06 -0.86
C GLN A 203 -2.66 -16.59 -0.43
N GLN A 204 -2.71 -15.66 -1.39
CA GLN A 204 -2.87 -14.22 -1.13
C GLN A 204 -4.15 -13.90 -0.34
N THR A 205 -5.29 -14.49 -0.74
CA THR A 205 -6.58 -14.31 -0.06
C THR A 205 -6.58 -14.91 1.34
N LYS A 206 -5.87 -16.02 1.57
CA LYS A 206 -5.69 -16.61 2.90
C LYS A 206 -4.86 -15.70 3.81
N GLU A 207 -3.72 -15.21 3.33
CA GLU A 207 -2.82 -14.31 4.07
C GLU A 207 -3.52 -13.00 4.45
N LYS A 208 -4.32 -12.45 3.54
CA LYS A 208 -5.11 -11.24 3.79
C LYS A 208 -6.48 -11.49 4.41
N GLY A 209 -6.84 -12.72 4.77
CA GLY A 209 -8.10 -13.03 5.46
C GLY A 209 -9.36 -12.65 4.68
N ILE A 210 -9.36 -12.81 3.35
CA ILE A 210 -10.50 -12.53 2.45
C ILE A 210 -11.32 -13.82 2.28
N ALA A 211 -12.10 -14.17 3.31
CA ALA A 211 -12.74 -15.49 3.45
C ALA A 211 -13.68 -15.86 2.28
N ASP A 212 -14.48 -14.90 1.80
CA ASP A 212 -15.46 -15.14 0.74
C ASP A 212 -14.78 -15.52 -0.58
N TYR A 213 -13.71 -14.80 -0.95
CA TYR A 213 -12.92 -15.12 -2.14
C TYR A 213 -12.15 -16.42 -1.97
N LEU A 214 -11.60 -16.69 -0.78
CA LEU A 214 -10.91 -17.95 -0.51
C LEU A 214 -11.82 -19.15 -0.76
N LYS A 215 -13.09 -19.09 -0.35
CA LYS A 215 -14.08 -20.15 -0.59
C LYS A 215 -14.39 -20.27 -2.08
N LYS A 216 -14.66 -19.15 -2.77
CA LYS A 216 -14.95 -19.12 -4.22
C LYS A 216 -13.81 -19.73 -5.04
N LEU A 217 -12.58 -19.26 -4.83
CA LEU A 217 -11.39 -19.72 -5.57
C LEU A 217 -11.10 -21.21 -5.33
N LYS A 218 -11.31 -21.71 -4.10
CA LYS A 218 -11.19 -23.16 -3.82
C LYS A 218 -12.25 -23.99 -4.54
N GLY A 219 -13.47 -23.49 -4.65
CA GLY A 219 -14.53 -24.12 -5.45
C GLY A 219 -14.12 -24.25 -6.90
N ILE A 220 -13.67 -23.16 -7.51
CA ILE A 220 -13.20 -23.15 -8.90
C ILE A 220 -12.01 -24.10 -9.08
N LYS A 221 -11.05 -24.12 -8.14
CA LYS A 221 -9.92 -25.06 -8.19
C LYS A 221 -10.37 -26.52 -8.19
N ALA A 222 -11.37 -26.88 -7.38
CA ALA A 222 -11.93 -28.23 -7.38
C ALA A 222 -12.62 -28.57 -8.72
N ASP A 223 -13.38 -27.62 -9.28
CA ASP A 223 -14.04 -27.78 -10.58
C ASP A 223 -13.02 -27.96 -11.72
N VAL A 224 -11.93 -27.19 -11.68
CA VAL A 224 -10.81 -27.29 -12.65
C VAL A 224 -10.15 -28.67 -12.59
N LEU A 225 -9.86 -29.18 -11.39
CA LEU A 225 -9.28 -30.52 -11.22
C LEU A 225 -10.22 -31.62 -11.71
N SER A 226 -11.54 -31.46 -11.51
CA SER A 226 -12.54 -32.39 -12.01
C SER A 226 -12.59 -32.38 -13.55
N ALA A 227 -12.62 -31.20 -14.16
CA ALA A 227 -12.62 -31.04 -15.62
C ALA A 227 -11.34 -31.59 -16.26
N GLU A 228 -10.18 -31.33 -15.66
CA GLU A 228 -8.89 -31.86 -16.11
C GLU A 228 -8.87 -33.40 -16.06
N LYS A 229 -9.39 -34.00 -14.99
CA LYS A 229 -9.48 -35.47 -14.88
C LYS A 229 -10.35 -36.08 -15.98
N VAL A 230 -11.46 -35.44 -16.34
CA VAL A 230 -12.33 -35.87 -17.45
C VAL A 230 -11.60 -35.74 -18.79
N TYR A 231 -10.86 -34.65 -18.99
CA TYR A 231 -10.06 -34.42 -20.19
C TYR A 231 -8.97 -35.50 -20.37
N ILE A 232 -8.20 -35.78 -19.31
CA ILE A 232 -7.14 -36.79 -19.31
C ILE A 232 -7.72 -38.17 -19.66
N LYS A 233 -8.77 -38.58 -18.95
CA LYS A 233 -9.44 -39.88 -19.19
C LYS A 233 -9.96 -40.00 -20.64
N THR A 234 -10.52 -38.92 -21.18
CA THR A 234 -10.99 -38.91 -22.57
C THR A 234 -9.83 -38.99 -23.55
N SER A 235 -8.70 -38.33 -23.26
CA SER A 235 -7.48 -38.42 -24.08
C SER A 235 -6.86 -39.83 -24.06
N GLU A 236 -6.80 -40.50 -22.91
CA GLU A 236 -6.37 -41.90 -22.80
C GLU A 236 -7.29 -42.84 -23.61
N LYS A 237 -8.61 -42.66 -23.48
CA LYS A 237 -9.59 -43.44 -24.28
C LYS A 237 -9.37 -43.25 -25.77
N ILE A 238 -9.06 -42.04 -26.21
CA ILE A 238 -8.75 -41.74 -27.62
C ILE A 238 -7.52 -42.54 -28.06
N GLU A 239 -6.43 -42.52 -27.28
CA GLU A 239 -5.21 -43.26 -27.60
C GLU A 239 -5.45 -44.79 -27.71
N ASP A 240 -6.23 -45.36 -26.80
CA ASP A 240 -6.65 -46.76 -26.87
C ASP A 240 -7.43 -47.08 -28.15
N LEU A 241 -8.35 -46.19 -28.54
CA LEU A 241 -9.14 -46.34 -29.76
C LEU A 241 -8.26 -46.23 -31.01
N VAL A 242 -7.30 -45.31 -31.04
CA VAL A 242 -6.29 -45.21 -32.13
C VAL A 242 -5.60 -46.55 -32.33
N ASN A 243 -5.15 -47.18 -31.25
CA ASN A 243 -4.45 -48.47 -31.29
C ASN A 243 -5.38 -49.61 -31.76
N LYS A 244 -6.63 -49.65 -31.28
CA LYS A 244 -7.64 -50.63 -31.72
C LYS A 244 -7.96 -50.50 -33.21
N ILE A 245 -8.20 -49.28 -33.70
CA ILE A 245 -8.48 -49.01 -35.12
C ILE A 245 -7.32 -49.51 -35.99
N ARG A 246 -6.07 -49.19 -35.60
CA ARG A 246 -4.88 -49.64 -36.32
C ARG A 246 -4.80 -51.17 -36.39
N ASN A 247 -5.04 -51.87 -35.28
CA ASN A 247 -4.99 -53.33 -35.22
C ASN A 247 -6.12 -53.99 -36.01
N PHE A 248 -7.36 -53.50 -35.88
CA PHE A 248 -8.50 -54.05 -36.62
C PHE A 248 -8.37 -53.81 -38.13
N LYS A 249 -7.88 -52.64 -38.55
CA LYS A 249 -7.55 -52.35 -39.95
C LYS A 249 -6.51 -53.33 -40.51
N LYS A 250 -5.41 -53.59 -39.79
CA LYS A 250 -4.38 -54.55 -40.20
C LYS A 250 -4.94 -55.98 -40.37
N ASN A 251 -5.85 -56.37 -39.49
CA ASN A 251 -6.47 -57.69 -39.49
C ASN A 251 -7.72 -57.79 -40.38
N LYS A 252 -8.01 -56.78 -41.21
CA LYS A 252 -9.20 -56.70 -42.08
C LYS A 252 -10.55 -56.86 -41.34
N LYS A 253 -10.57 -56.55 -40.05
CA LYS A 253 -11.78 -56.52 -39.20
C LYS A 253 -12.44 -55.14 -39.32
N PHE A 254 -12.99 -54.86 -40.51
CA PHE A 254 -13.40 -53.49 -40.87
C PHE A 254 -14.59 -52.99 -40.04
N GLN A 255 -15.54 -53.85 -39.68
CA GLN A 255 -16.71 -53.45 -38.89
C GLN A 255 -16.31 -52.97 -37.49
N GLU A 256 -15.39 -53.68 -36.82
CA GLU A 256 -14.85 -53.28 -35.53
C GLU A 256 -14.00 -52.01 -35.66
N ALA A 257 -13.22 -51.87 -36.73
CA ALA A 257 -12.45 -50.66 -37.00
C ALA A 257 -13.36 -49.43 -37.16
N ILE A 258 -14.47 -49.56 -37.90
CA ILE A 258 -15.48 -48.51 -38.10
C ILE A 258 -16.09 -48.09 -36.76
N SER A 259 -16.58 -49.05 -35.96
CA SER A 259 -17.21 -48.75 -34.67
C SER A 259 -16.25 -48.05 -33.70
N ASN A 260 -14.98 -48.47 -33.64
CA ASN A 260 -13.98 -47.78 -32.81
C ASN A 260 -13.63 -46.39 -33.37
N CYS A 261 -13.65 -46.20 -34.68
CA CYS A 261 -13.41 -44.90 -35.32
C CYS A 261 -14.53 -43.90 -35.01
N GLU A 262 -15.79 -44.32 -35.06
CA GLU A 262 -16.95 -43.50 -34.67
C GLU A 262 -16.85 -43.07 -33.20
N ALA A 263 -16.56 -44.01 -32.30
CA ALA A 263 -16.38 -43.71 -30.88
C ALA A 263 -15.19 -42.77 -30.61
N LEU A 264 -14.13 -42.85 -31.43
CA LEU A 264 -12.97 -41.95 -31.34
C LEU A 264 -13.37 -40.54 -31.75
N ILE A 265 -14.07 -40.39 -32.88
CA ILE A 265 -14.54 -39.10 -33.38
C ILE A 265 -15.44 -38.41 -32.34
N GLU A 266 -16.39 -39.13 -31.74
CA GLU A 266 -17.22 -38.58 -30.66
C GLU A 266 -16.39 -38.13 -29.45
N SER A 267 -15.44 -38.97 -29.02
CA SER A 267 -14.57 -38.65 -27.89
C SER A 267 -13.70 -37.41 -28.19
N ALA A 268 -13.13 -37.32 -29.40
CA ALA A 268 -12.32 -36.19 -29.84
C ALA A 268 -13.14 -34.89 -29.94
N LYS A 269 -14.39 -34.95 -30.41
CA LYS A 269 -15.32 -33.80 -30.40
C LYS A 269 -15.58 -33.28 -29.00
N SER A 270 -15.80 -34.19 -28.03
CA SER A 270 -16.09 -33.81 -26.64
C SER A 270 -14.96 -33.02 -25.95
N ILE A 271 -13.73 -33.15 -26.44
CA ILE A 271 -12.56 -32.41 -25.96
C ILE A 271 -11.95 -31.50 -27.03
N ASN A 272 -12.76 -31.10 -28.01
CA ASN A 272 -12.42 -30.14 -29.07
C ASN A 272 -11.09 -30.43 -29.83
N LYS A 273 -10.73 -31.70 -30.03
CA LYS A 273 -9.57 -32.11 -30.86
C LYS A 273 -9.93 -32.12 -32.34
N THR A 274 -10.21 -30.95 -32.90
CA THR A 274 -10.73 -30.75 -34.28
C THR A 274 -9.88 -31.43 -35.36
N LYS A 275 -8.55 -31.27 -35.33
CA LYS A 275 -7.64 -31.93 -36.28
C LYS A 275 -7.80 -33.45 -36.31
N MET A 276 -8.00 -34.06 -35.13
CA MET A 276 -8.18 -35.50 -35.01
C MET A 276 -9.56 -35.94 -35.50
N VAL A 277 -10.59 -35.11 -35.28
CA VAL A 277 -11.93 -35.33 -35.83
C VAL A 277 -11.86 -35.37 -37.37
N GLU A 278 -11.15 -34.43 -37.99
CA GLU A 278 -10.99 -34.38 -39.45
C GLU A 278 -10.25 -35.61 -39.98
N GLU A 279 -9.09 -35.94 -39.40
CA GLU A 279 -8.26 -37.08 -39.80
C GLU A 279 -9.04 -38.40 -39.72
N TYR A 280 -9.68 -38.67 -38.58
CA TYR A 280 -10.41 -39.91 -38.39
C TYR A 280 -11.74 -39.96 -39.15
N SER A 281 -12.34 -38.81 -39.49
CA SER A 281 -13.48 -38.80 -40.40
C SER A 281 -13.11 -39.29 -41.80
N GLN A 282 -11.92 -38.93 -42.30
CA GLN A 282 -11.41 -39.45 -43.56
C GLN A 282 -11.11 -40.95 -43.48
N ILE A 283 -10.47 -41.38 -42.39
CA ILE A 283 -10.19 -42.81 -42.14
C ILE A 283 -11.49 -43.62 -42.08
N LEU A 284 -12.55 -43.09 -41.46
CA LEU A 284 -13.86 -43.73 -41.38
C LEU A 284 -14.44 -43.97 -42.79
N THR A 285 -14.35 -43.01 -43.69
CA THR A 285 -14.78 -43.16 -45.08
C THR A 285 -14.00 -44.29 -45.77
N GLN A 286 -12.66 -44.27 -45.68
CA GLN A 286 -11.82 -45.32 -46.26
C GLN A 286 -12.14 -46.73 -45.72
N LEU A 287 -12.43 -46.83 -44.41
CA LEU A 287 -12.81 -48.11 -43.80
C LEU A 287 -14.16 -48.63 -44.33
N ARG A 288 -15.14 -47.74 -44.53
CA ARG A 288 -16.45 -48.09 -45.10
C ARG A 288 -16.33 -48.55 -46.55
N GLU A 289 -15.47 -47.91 -47.33
CA GLU A 289 -15.16 -48.32 -48.70
C GLU A 289 -14.51 -49.70 -48.75
N ALA A 290 -13.51 -49.93 -47.89
CA ALA A 290 -12.81 -51.22 -47.79
C ALA A 290 -13.75 -52.35 -47.34
N LEU A 291 -14.68 -52.09 -46.43
CA LEU A 291 -15.69 -53.05 -46.01
C LEU A 291 -16.60 -53.45 -47.19
N LYS A 292 -17.17 -52.48 -47.91
CA LYS A 292 -18.03 -52.74 -49.07
C LYS A 292 -17.30 -53.56 -50.14
N PHE A 293 -16.01 -53.25 -50.37
CA PHE A 293 -15.19 -54.01 -51.31
C PHE A 293 -15.00 -55.47 -50.87
N GLU A 294 -14.69 -55.71 -49.58
CA GLU A 294 -14.50 -57.07 -49.07
C GLU A 294 -15.82 -57.87 -49.09
N GLU A 295 -16.96 -57.24 -48.79
CA GLU A 295 -18.29 -57.85 -48.93
C GLU A 295 -18.59 -58.25 -50.38
N LEU A 296 -18.33 -57.35 -51.34
CA LEU A 296 -18.47 -57.65 -52.77
C LEU A 296 -17.56 -58.82 -53.17
N LYS A 297 -16.29 -58.77 -52.77
CA LYS A 297 -15.31 -59.81 -53.08
C LYS A 297 -15.77 -61.17 -52.56
N ASN A 298 -16.26 -61.25 -51.33
CA ASN A 298 -16.81 -62.48 -50.75
C ASN A 298 -18.04 -62.97 -51.54
N LYS A 299 -18.98 -62.06 -51.87
CA LYS A 299 -20.15 -62.39 -52.69
C LYS A 299 -19.76 -62.95 -54.06
N VAL A 300 -18.81 -62.31 -54.74
CA VAL A 300 -18.28 -62.76 -56.04
C VAL A 300 -17.62 -64.13 -55.92
N GLN A 301 -16.81 -64.37 -54.89
CA GLN A 301 -16.15 -65.66 -54.67
C GLN A 301 -17.15 -66.80 -54.46
N ILE A 302 -18.20 -66.58 -53.66
CA ILE A 302 -19.26 -67.56 -53.43
C ILE A 302 -20.01 -67.85 -54.74
N LEU A 303 -20.51 -66.81 -55.41
CA LEU A 303 -21.24 -66.96 -56.67
C LEU A 303 -20.40 -67.65 -57.76
N ASN A 304 -19.10 -67.34 -57.83
CA ASN A 304 -18.20 -67.94 -58.81
C ASN A 304 -17.98 -69.42 -58.52
N LYS A 305 -17.78 -69.80 -57.25
CA LYS A 305 -17.66 -71.20 -56.84
C LYS A 305 -18.93 -71.98 -57.18
N ASP A 306 -20.10 -71.45 -56.79
CA ASP A 306 -21.39 -72.07 -57.08
C ASP A 306 -21.63 -72.20 -58.60
N GLY A 307 -21.31 -71.15 -59.37
CA GLY A 307 -21.44 -71.15 -60.83
C GLY A 307 -20.56 -72.21 -61.49
N ILE A 308 -19.30 -72.32 -61.08
CA ILE A 308 -18.37 -73.35 -61.59
C ILE A 308 -18.87 -74.75 -61.22
N ASP A 309 -19.35 -74.97 -60.01
CA ASP A 309 -19.83 -76.27 -59.56
C ASP A 309 -21.12 -76.69 -60.28
N LEU A 310 -22.02 -75.76 -60.59
CA LEU A 310 -23.19 -76.00 -61.44
C LEU A 310 -22.78 -76.37 -62.88
N LEU A 311 -21.78 -75.69 -63.43
CA LEU A 311 -21.29 -75.94 -64.79
C LEU A 311 -20.69 -77.34 -64.91
N LYS A 312 -19.92 -77.80 -63.92
CA LYS A 312 -19.39 -79.16 -63.84
C LYS A 312 -20.47 -80.25 -63.80
N LYS A 313 -21.67 -79.93 -63.31
CA LYS A 313 -22.82 -80.85 -63.23
C LYS A 313 -23.74 -80.78 -64.46
N GLY A 314 -23.38 -80.00 -65.49
CA GLY A 314 -24.19 -79.81 -66.70
C GLY A 314 -25.30 -78.75 -66.58
N GLY A 315 -25.37 -78.02 -65.47
CA GLY A 315 -26.36 -76.97 -65.22
C GLY A 315 -26.02 -75.63 -65.89
N ILE A 316 -25.93 -75.60 -67.23
CA ILE A 316 -25.44 -74.43 -67.99
C ILE A 316 -26.26 -73.16 -67.71
N SER A 317 -27.61 -73.24 -67.79
CA SER A 317 -28.47 -72.07 -67.59
C SER A 317 -28.35 -71.49 -66.18
N SER A 318 -28.40 -72.32 -65.14
CA SER A 318 -28.26 -71.87 -63.75
C SER A 318 -26.87 -71.33 -63.43
N SER A 319 -25.82 -71.88 -64.06
CA SER A 319 -24.47 -71.34 -63.96
C SER A 319 -24.37 -69.94 -64.57
N LEU A 320 -24.96 -69.75 -65.76
CA LEU A 320 -25.00 -68.45 -66.44
C LEU A 320 -25.71 -67.38 -65.58
N GLU A 321 -26.78 -67.74 -64.88
CA GLU A 321 -27.45 -66.83 -63.93
C GLU A 321 -26.52 -66.36 -62.81
N LYS A 322 -25.69 -67.25 -62.24
CA LYS A 322 -24.70 -66.86 -61.21
C LYS A 322 -23.68 -65.86 -61.76
N PHE A 323 -23.18 -66.07 -62.98
CA PHE A 323 -22.25 -65.14 -63.61
C PHE A 323 -22.88 -63.79 -63.96
N LYS A 324 -24.17 -63.77 -64.36
CA LYS A 324 -24.92 -62.52 -64.52
C LYS A 324 -25.01 -61.75 -63.21
N LEU A 325 -25.35 -62.41 -62.10
CA LEU A 325 -25.40 -61.79 -60.77
C LEU A 325 -24.04 -61.23 -60.32
N ILE A 326 -22.92 -61.88 -60.67
CA ILE A 326 -21.57 -61.35 -60.45
C ILE A 326 -21.38 -60.05 -61.22
N LYS A 327 -21.66 -60.05 -62.53
CA LYS A 327 -21.54 -58.86 -63.38
C LYS A 327 -22.36 -57.71 -62.81
N GLU A 328 -23.63 -57.96 -62.48
CA GLU A 328 -24.53 -56.98 -61.88
C GLU A 328 -23.99 -56.43 -60.55
N SER A 329 -23.48 -57.29 -59.67
CA SER A 329 -22.93 -56.86 -58.37
C SER A 329 -21.68 -55.98 -58.53
N ILE A 330 -20.83 -56.28 -59.51
CA ILE A 330 -19.64 -55.48 -59.81
C ILE A 330 -20.06 -54.14 -60.43
N THR A 331 -20.99 -54.13 -61.39
CA THR A 331 -21.52 -52.90 -61.99
C THR A 331 -22.12 -51.99 -60.92
N GLN A 332 -22.98 -52.51 -60.04
CA GLN A 332 -23.58 -51.74 -58.94
C GLN A 332 -22.53 -51.14 -58.00
N TYR A 333 -21.45 -51.87 -57.71
CA TYR A 333 -20.36 -51.35 -56.88
C TYR A 333 -19.60 -50.21 -57.58
N LEU A 334 -19.35 -50.33 -58.89
CA LEU A 334 -18.69 -49.30 -59.69
C LEU A 334 -19.56 -48.06 -59.91
N GLU A 335 -20.89 -48.16 -59.78
CA GLU A 335 -21.79 -47.01 -59.85
C GLU A 335 -21.86 -46.22 -58.52
N LEU A 336 -21.39 -46.81 -57.41
CA LEU A 336 -21.39 -46.19 -56.09
C LEU A 336 -20.16 -45.31 -55.81
N PHE A 337 -19.16 -45.33 -56.68
CA PHE A 337 -17.86 -44.67 -56.55
C PHE A 337 -17.44 -44.08 -57.89
#